data_AF-A0A7Z9SY60-F1
#
_entry.id   AF-A0A7Z9SY60-F1
#
_cell.length_a   1.000
_cell.length_b   1.000
_cell.length_c   1.000
_cell.angle_alpha   90.00
_cell.angle_beta   90.00
_cell.angle_gamma   90.00
#
_symmetry.space_group_name_H-M   'P 1'
#
loop_
_entity.id
_entity.type
_entity.pdbx_description
1 polymer ?
#
loop_
_entity_poly.entity_id
_entity_poly.type
_entity_poly.pdbx_seq_one_letter_code
_entity_poly.pdbx_strand_id
1 'polypeptide(L)' 'NSARNLFILGFAFFMGLSVPEYFAAHPATFAPEWLANIINTLGSTGMAVGAFIALLLDNTIPGTDEERGLTAWGAKNH' A
#
# COMPACT_ATOMS: atom_id res chain seq x y z
N ASN A 1 13.12 -13.30 -6.86
CA ASN A 1 11.92 -12.50 -6.57
C ASN A 1 11.05 -13.34 -5.65
N SER A 2 10.87 -12.93 -4.39
CA SER A 2 10.25 -13.76 -3.34
C SER A 2 8.73 -13.81 -3.48
N ALA A 3 8.11 -14.90 -3.01
CA ALA A 3 6.65 -15.02 -2.86
C ALA A 3 6.07 -13.83 -2.06
N ARG A 4 6.84 -13.26 -1.11
CA ARG A 4 6.51 -12.03 -0.38
C ARG A 4 6.22 -10.88 -1.34
N ASN A 5 7.17 -10.58 -2.22
CA ASN A 5 7.09 -9.42 -3.12
C ASN A 5 5.97 -9.58 -4.16
N LEU A 6 5.76 -10.81 -4.67
CA LEU A 6 4.67 -11.10 -5.59
C LEU A 6 3.29 -10.97 -4.91
N PHE A 7 3.17 -11.43 -3.66
CA PHE A 7 1.95 -11.24 -2.88
C PHE A 7 1.66 -9.76 -2.64
N ILE A 8 2.65 -9.00 -2.17
CA ILE A 8 2.50 -7.56 -1.91
C ILE A 8 2.08 -6.82 -3.17
N LEU A 9 2.74 -7.08 -4.30
CA LEU A 9 2.40 -6.46 -5.59
C LEU A 9 0.96 -6.80 -6.01
N GLY A 10 0.60 -8.08 -6.01
CA GLY A 10 -0.73 -8.52 -6.45
C GLY A 10 -1.84 -7.98 -5.55
N PHE A 11 -1.64 -8.02 -4.23
CA PHE A 11 -2.61 -7.52 -3.27
C PHE A 11 -2.74 -5.99 -3.33
N ALA A 12 -1.64 -5.25 -3.39
CA ALA A 12 -1.67 -3.80 -3.50
C ALA A 12 -2.32 -3.32 -4.80
N PHE A 13 -2.06 -4.02 -5.92
CA PHE A 13 -2.71 -3.73 -7.20
C PHE A 13 -4.22 -3.97 -7.11
N PHE A 14 -4.65 -5.11 -6.57
CA PHE A 14 -6.07 -5.41 -6.38
C PHE A 14 -6.75 -4.36 -5.50
N MET A 15 -6.17 -4.03 -4.35
CA MET A 15 -6.71 -3.01 -3.44
C MET A 15 -6.75 -1.62 -4.06
N GLY A 16 -5.74 -1.27 -4.87
CA GLY A 16 -5.71 -0.02 -5.63
C GLY A 16 -6.85 0.13 -6.64
N LEU A 17 -7.53 -0.97 -7.00
CA LEU A 17 -8.75 -0.95 -7.82
C LEU A 17 -10.01 -1.07 -6.96
N SER A 18 -10.02 -1.95 -5.95
CA SER A 18 -11.22 -2.24 -5.15
C SER A 18 -11.59 -1.16 -4.15
N VAL A 19 -10.62 -0.50 -3.50
CA VAL A 19 -10.90 0.52 -2.48
C VAL A 19 -11.48 1.79 -3.09
N PRO A 20 -10.97 2.33 -4.22
CA PRO A 20 -11.61 3.46 -4.87
C PRO A 20 -13.07 3.21 -5.24
N GLU A 21 -13.37 2.01 -5.75
CA GLU A 21 -14.74 1.61 -6.07
C GLU A 21 -15.62 1.57 -4.82
N TYR A 22 -15.11 1.05 -3.70
CA TYR A 22 -15.83 1.06 -2.43
C TYR A 22 -16.13 2.50 -1.96
N PHE A 23 -15.16 3.40 -2.03
CA PHE A 23 -15.32 4.80 -1.64
C PHE A 23 -16.26 5.59 -2.57
N ALA A 24 -16.31 5.22 -3.86
CA ALA A 24 -17.27 5.77 -4.79
C ALA A 24 -18.72 5.40 -4.40
N ALA A 25 -18.93 4.17 -3.94
CA ALA A 25 -20.25 3.70 -3.48
C ALA A 25 -20.59 4.16 -2.04
N HIS A 26 -19.59 4.30 -1.17
CA HIS A 26 -19.74 4.58 0.25
C HIS A 26 -18.80 5.70 0.70
N PRO A 27 -19.06 6.95 0.28
CA PRO A 27 -18.24 8.07 0.72
C PRO A 27 -18.31 8.25 2.24
N ALA A 28 -17.17 8.54 2.84
CA ALA A 28 -17.07 8.86 4.25
C ALA A 28 -17.84 10.15 4.55
N THR A 29 -18.79 10.08 5.48
CA THR A 29 -19.69 11.19 5.84
C THR A 29 -19.67 11.37 7.35
N PHE A 30 -18.69 12.11 7.86
CA PHE A 30 -18.56 12.44 9.28
C PHE A 30 -17.99 13.84 9.48
N ALA A 31 -18.20 14.41 10.67
CA ALA A 31 -17.59 15.68 11.07
C ALA A 31 -16.22 15.44 11.76
N PRO A 32 -15.22 16.32 11.53
CA PRO A 32 -15.29 17.51 10.70
C PRO A 32 -15.15 17.20 9.20
N GLU A 33 -15.87 17.94 8.37
CA GLU A 33 -15.99 17.69 6.92
C GLU A 33 -14.64 17.70 6.19
N TRP A 34 -13.71 18.57 6.61
CA TRP A 34 -12.38 18.62 6.02
C TRP A 34 -11.63 17.28 6.14
N LEU A 35 -11.83 16.55 7.25
CA LEU A 35 -11.19 15.25 7.46
C LEU A 35 -11.85 14.16 6.62
N ALA A 36 -13.19 14.18 6.52
CA ALA A 36 -13.92 13.28 5.64
C ALA A 36 -13.49 13.45 4.18
N ASN A 37 -13.27 14.68 3.72
CA ASN A 37 -12.79 14.98 2.37
C ASN A 37 -11.37 14.46 2.10
N ILE A 38 -10.46 14.56 3.07
CA ILE A 38 -9.11 13.98 2.96
C ILE A 38 -9.21 12.45 2.83
N ILE A 39 -10.01 11.80 3.69
CA ILE A 39 -10.18 10.35 3.65
C ILE A 39 -10.81 9.90 2.31
N ASN A 40 -11.84 10.59 1.84
CA ASN A 40 -12.45 10.30 0.54
C ASN A 40 -11.47 10.50 -0.62
N THR A 41 -10.65 11.55 -0.59
CA THR A 41 -9.65 11.81 -1.64
C THR A 41 -8.60 10.70 -1.68
N LEU A 42 -8.10 10.27 -0.52
CA LEU A 42 -7.12 9.18 -0.44
C LEU A 42 -7.74 7.83 -0.83
N GLY A 43 -8.94 7.54 -0.34
CA GLY A 43 -9.67 6.30 -0.64
C GLY A 43 -10.05 6.16 -2.11
N SER A 44 -10.43 7.26 -2.77
CA SER A 44 -10.80 7.29 -4.19
C SER A 44 -9.60 7.40 -5.15
N THR A 45 -8.39 7.66 -4.65
CA THR A 45 -7.19 7.74 -5.50
C THR A 45 -6.48 6.38 -5.54
N GLY A 46 -6.76 5.57 -6.57
CA GLY A 46 -6.24 4.19 -6.67
C GLY A 46 -4.72 4.05 -6.56
N MET A 47 -3.95 4.98 -7.12
CA MET A 47 -2.49 4.99 -6.97
C MET A 47 -2.07 5.25 -5.50
N ALA A 48 -2.74 6.15 -4.80
CA ALA A 48 -2.45 6.46 -3.40
C ALA A 48 -2.79 5.26 -2.49
N VAL A 49 -3.95 4.63 -2.70
CA VAL A 49 -4.31 3.38 -2.01
C VAL A 49 -3.27 2.30 -2.27
N GLY A 50 -2.94 2.04 -3.53
CA GLY A 50 -1.99 1.00 -3.91
C GLY A 50 -0.62 1.22 -3.26
N ALA A 51 -0.11 2.45 -3.31
CA ALA A 51 1.16 2.81 -2.68
C ALA A 51 1.11 2.66 -1.15
N PHE A 52 0.04 3.11 -0.51
CA PHE A 52 -0.13 2.99 0.93
C PHE A 52 -0.19 1.53 1.39
N ILE A 53 -0.97 0.69 0.70
CA ILE A 53 -1.10 -0.73 1.01
C ILE A 53 0.22 -1.47 0.75
N ALA A 54 0.92 -1.17 -0.36
CA ALA A 54 2.23 -1.76 -0.63
C ALA A 54 3.23 -1.41 0.47
N LEU A 55 3.31 -0.13 0.85
CA LEU A 55 4.18 0.34 1.93
C LEU A 55 3.83 -0.32 3.27
N LEU A 56 2.55 -0.40 3.60
CA LEU A 56 2.10 -1.04 4.83
C LEU A 56 2.55 -2.51 4.83
N LEU A 57 2.23 -3.27 3.79
CA LEU A 57 2.57 -4.69 3.72
C LEU A 57 4.08 -4.95 3.66
N ASP A 58 4.86 -4.09 3.03
CA ASP A 58 6.33 -4.19 3.04
C ASP A 58 6.92 -4.09 4.46
N ASN A 59 6.26 -3.36 5.36
CA ASN A 59 6.69 -3.23 6.75
C ASN A 59 6.08 -4.31 7.67
N THR A 60 4.85 -4.76 7.40
CA THR A 60 4.16 -5.72 8.27
C THR A 60 4.50 -7.17 7.96
N ILE A 61 4.78 -7.52 6.70
CA ILE A 61 5.10 -8.90 6.33
C ILE A 61 6.58 -9.18 6.63
N PRO A 62 6.89 -10.17 7.49
CA PRO A 62 8.27 -10.53 7.76
C PRO A 62 8.95 -11.04 6.49
N GLY A 63 10.19 -10.62 6.28
CA GLY A 63 11.03 -11.08 5.18
C GLY A 63 12.49 -11.11 5.59
N THR A 64 13.29 -11.93 4.90
CA THR A 64 14.74 -12.02 5.16
C THR A 64 15.47 -10.78 4.67
N ASP A 65 16.73 -10.59 5.11
CA ASP A 65 17.56 -9.46 4.69
C ASP A 65 17.80 -9.46 3.17
N GLU A 66 17.86 -10.63 2.52
CA GLU A 66 17.86 -10.77 1.06
C GLU A 66 16.56 -10.28 0.43
N GLU A 67 15.40 -10.60 1.01
CA GLU A 67 14.10 -10.18 0.49
C GLU A 67 13.85 -8.68 0.70
N ARG A 68 14.54 -8.07 1.67
CA ARG A 68 14.56 -6.62 1.90
C ARG A 68 15.63 -5.91 1.05
N GLY A 69 16.50 -6.66 0.36
CA GLY A 69 17.60 -6.11 -0.44
C GLY A 69 18.78 -5.57 0.37
N LEU A 70 18.84 -5.87 1.67
CA LEU A 70 19.86 -5.37 2.59
C LEU A 70 21.21 -6.07 2.38
N THR A 71 21.22 -7.33 1.96
CA THR A 71 22.46 -8.05 1.64
C THR A 71 23.18 -7.49 0.41
N ALA A 72 22.42 -7.04 -0.61
CA ALA A 72 22.99 -6.37 -1.78
C ALA A 72 23.54 -4.97 -1.45
N TRP A 73 23.00 -4.30 -0.42
CA TRP A 73 23.50 -3.01 0.06
C TRP A 73 24.78 -3.17 0.91
N GLY A 74 24.84 -4.19 1.77
CA GLY A 74 26.04 -4.52 2.56
C GLY A 74 27.23 -4.95 1.70
N ALA A 75 26.99 -5.71 0.63
CA ALA A 75 28.05 -6.16 -0.30
C ALA A 75 28.70 -5.03 -1.12
N LYS A 76 28.09 -3.85 -1.21
CA LYS A 76 28.67 -2.67 -1.89
C LYS A 76 29.54 -1.80 -1.00
N ASN A 77 29.55 -2.04 0.31
CA ASN A 77 30.28 -1.24 1.30
C ASN A 77 31.60 -1.90 1.76
N HIS A 78 32.09 -2.90 1.00
CA HIS A 78 33.43 -3.48 1.07
C HIS A 78 34.07 -3.44 -0.31
#